data_AF-A0A955RWU6-F1
#
_entry.id   AF-A0A955RWU6-F1
#
_cell.length_a   1.000
_cell.length_b   1.000
_cell.length_c   1.000
_cell.angle_alpha   90.00
_cell.angle_beta   90.00
_cell.angle_gamma   90.00
#
_symmetry.space_group_name_H-M   'P 1'
#
loop_
_entity.id
_entity.type
_entity.pdbx_description
1 polymer ?
#
loop_
_entity_poly.entity_id
_entity_poly.type
_entity_poly.pdbx_seq_one_letter_code
_entity_poly.pdbx_strand_id
1 'polypeptide(L)'
;SKRELLVQQRSQLAQQQATQNWLLQQTRNEEQNYQVLLAQIKAEIASIQNALSQLGTRLGDVRPGDVIGHVGNTGCSTGPHLHFGYYLNGVAIDPRPYFDSGGLTWPLVSPLVTQWYGENYSWYMSVFGMPGHNGIDMVDSAVGPGAPVLAAKEGVAYAVHDANPCYLTGTRGLGVRIDHYDGTKTIYWHLQP
;
A
#
# COMPACT_ATOMS: atom_id res chain seq x y z
N SER A 1 11.89 46.28 37.47
CA SER A 1 10.67 47.11 37.66
C SER A 1 9.43 46.37 37.19
N LYS A 2 8.22 46.73 37.64
CA LYS A 2 6.95 46.13 37.13
C LYS A 2 6.84 46.19 35.60
N ARG A 3 7.43 47.20 34.98
CA ARG A 3 7.42 47.42 33.53
C ARG A 3 8.29 46.41 32.78
N GLU A 4 9.46 46.05 33.30
CA GLU A 4 10.34 45.03 32.71
C GLU A 4 9.73 43.62 32.81
N LEU A 5 9.08 43.31 33.94
CA LEU A 5 8.37 42.04 34.12
C LEU A 5 7.23 41.89 33.08
N LEU A 6 6.50 42.97 32.82
CA LEU A 6 5.41 42.99 31.84
C LEU A 6 5.93 42.81 30.40
N VAL A 7 7.11 43.35 30.08
CA VAL A 7 7.76 43.15 28.78
C VAL A 7 8.24 41.70 28.62
N GLN A 8 8.84 41.12 29.66
CA GLN A 8 9.23 39.70 29.65
C GLN A 8 8.02 38.78 29.47
N GLN A 9 6.94 39.00 30.21
CA GLN A 9 5.72 38.19 30.09
C GLN A 9 5.10 38.26 28.69
N ARG A 10 5.09 39.44 28.06
CA ARG A 10 4.60 39.61 26.69
C ARG A 10 5.47 38.88 25.66
N SER A 11 6.79 38.92 25.83
CA SER A 11 7.73 38.18 24.99
C SER A 11 7.53 36.67 25.11
N GLN A 12 7.36 36.19 26.34
CA GLN A 12 7.12 34.77 26.63
C GLN A 12 5.79 34.28 26.05
N LEU A 13 4.73 35.07 26.18
CA LEU A 13 3.42 34.77 25.59
C LEU A 13 3.49 34.73 24.06
N ALA A 14 4.21 35.66 23.43
CA ALA A 14 4.40 35.68 21.98
C ALA A 14 5.18 34.44 21.50
N GLN A 15 6.21 34.01 22.23
CA GLN A 15 6.93 32.78 21.94
C GLN A 15 6.03 31.54 22.10
N GLN A 16 5.21 31.48 23.15
CA GLN A 16 4.25 30.39 23.35
C GLN A 16 3.21 30.32 22.22
N GLN A 17 2.69 31.46 21.78
CA GLN A 17 1.76 31.53 20.64
C GLN A 17 2.43 31.12 19.33
N ALA A 18 3.68 31.52 19.09
CA ALA A 18 4.43 31.11 17.90
C ALA A 18 4.69 29.60 17.89
N THR A 19 5.10 29.02 19.03
CA THR A 19 5.30 27.58 19.19
C THR A 19 3.98 26.82 19.04
N GLN A 20 2.89 27.32 19.63
CA GLN A 20 1.56 26.72 19.50
C GLN A 20 1.09 26.74 18.04
N ASN A 21 1.28 27.84 17.32
CA ASN A 21 0.90 27.94 15.90
C ASN A 21 1.77 27.03 15.02
N TRP A 22 3.06 26.92 15.31
CA TRP A 22 3.95 26.00 14.62
C TRP A 22 3.54 24.54 14.86
N LEU A 23 3.28 24.16 16.11
CA LEU A 23 2.78 22.82 16.46
C LEU A 23 1.44 22.53 15.78
N LEU A 24 0.49 23.47 15.81
CA LEU A 24 -0.79 23.33 15.11
C LEU A 24 -0.62 23.14 13.61
N GLN A 25 0.34 23.83 12.99
CA GLN A 25 0.63 23.68 11.57
C GLN A 25 1.28 22.33 11.26
N GLN A 26 2.23 21.87 12.09
CA GLN A 26 2.81 20.53 11.98
C GLN A 26 1.73 19.46 12.12
N THR A 27 0.90 19.54 13.18
CA THR A 27 -0.20 18.60 13.43
C THR A 27 -1.22 18.58 12.29
N ARG A 28 -1.57 19.74 11.71
CA ARG A 28 -2.46 19.78 10.54
C ARG A 28 -1.86 19.12 9.30
N ASN A 29 -0.57 19.35 9.04
CA ASN A 29 0.13 18.72 7.91
C ASN A 29 0.21 17.20 8.10
N GLU A 30 0.52 16.75 9.33
CA GLU A 30 0.54 15.33 9.70
C GLU A 30 -0.87 14.70 9.60
N GLU A 31 -1.91 15.37 10.10
CA GLU A 31 -3.30 14.95 9.97
C GLU A 31 -3.73 14.82 8.51
N GLN A 32 -3.33 15.75 7.65
CA GLN A 32 -3.60 15.66 6.22
C GLN A 32 -2.92 14.43 5.60
N ASN A 33 -1.66 14.17 5.94
CA ASN A 33 -0.95 12.97 5.48
C ASN A 33 -1.63 11.68 6.02
N TYR A 34 -2.10 11.69 7.27
CA TYR A 34 -2.84 10.56 7.85
C TYR A 34 -4.18 10.33 7.15
N GLN A 35 -4.91 11.37 6.78
CA GLN A 35 -6.18 11.26 6.04
C GLN A 35 -5.97 10.75 4.61
N VAL A 36 -4.83 11.07 3.99
CA VAL A 36 -4.43 10.54 2.68
C VAL A 36 -4.06 9.06 2.78
N LEU A 37 -3.26 8.68 3.77
CA LEU A 37 -2.89 7.28 4.00
C LEU A 37 -4.12 6.45 4.44
N LEU A 38 -5.01 7.06 5.22
CA LEU A 38 -6.31 6.49 5.58
C LEU A 38 -7.11 6.12 4.32
N ALA A 39 -7.09 7.00 3.32
CA ALA A 39 -7.74 6.79 2.04
C ALA A 39 -7.26 5.53 1.35
N GLN A 40 -5.93 5.48 1.27
CA GLN A 40 -5.17 4.51 0.54
C GLN A 40 -5.52 3.12 1.03
N ILE A 41 -5.47 2.94 2.35
CA ILE A 41 -5.64 1.61 2.91
C ILE A 41 -7.11 1.19 2.99
N LYS A 42 -8.07 2.11 3.18
CA LYS A 42 -9.50 1.73 3.08
C LYS A 42 -9.85 1.21 1.71
N ALA A 43 -9.34 1.86 0.67
CA ALA A 43 -9.58 1.43 -0.69
C ALA A 43 -8.83 0.13 -0.96
N GLU A 44 -7.57 0.03 -0.58
CA GLU A 44 -6.77 -1.19 -0.73
C GLU A 44 -7.44 -2.40 -0.06
N ILE A 45 -8.00 -2.27 1.15
CA ILE A 45 -8.80 -3.32 1.79
C ILE A 45 -10.02 -3.69 0.95
N ALA A 46 -10.77 -2.71 0.45
CA ALA A 46 -11.95 -2.95 -0.38
C ALA A 46 -11.59 -3.62 -1.72
N SER A 47 -10.47 -3.21 -2.31
CA SER A 47 -9.88 -3.76 -3.53
C SER A 47 -9.45 -5.21 -3.32
N ILE A 48 -8.82 -5.50 -2.19
CA ILE A 48 -8.38 -6.84 -1.79
C ILE A 48 -9.59 -7.72 -1.52
N GLN A 49 -10.61 -7.24 -0.81
CA GLN A 49 -11.84 -7.99 -0.60
C GLN A 49 -12.56 -8.29 -1.93
N ASN A 50 -12.56 -7.36 -2.87
CA ASN A 50 -13.12 -7.57 -4.20
C ASN A 50 -12.26 -8.54 -5.04
N ALA A 51 -10.94 -8.39 -5.00
CA ALA A 51 -10.01 -9.30 -5.65
C ALA A 51 -10.11 -10.70 -5.05
N LEU A 52 -10.33 -10.87 -3.75
CA LEU A 52 -10.52 -12.19 -3.12
C LEU A 52 -11.92 -12.77 -3.35
N SER A 53 -12.88 -11.97 -3.82
CA SER A 53 -14.17 -12.48 -4.30
C SER A 53 -13.96 -13.24 -5.63
N GLN A 54 -14.82 -14.20 -5.98
CA GLN A 54 -14.71 -14.97 -7.24
C GLN A 54 -14.87 -14.11 -8.53
N LEU A 55 -14.92 -12.79 -8.42
CA LEU A 55 -15.01 -11.86 -9.52
C LEU A 55 -13.63 -11.61 -10.13
N GLY A 56 -13.57 -11.58 -11.47
CA GLY A 56 -12.35 -11.33 -12.23
C GLY A 56 -12.40 -11.99 -13.60
N THR A 57 -11.76 -11.39 -14.60
CA THR A 57 -11.68 -11.96 -15.95
C THR A 57 -10.51 -12.95 -15.98
N ARG A 58 -10.78 -14.25 -16.20
CA ARG A 58 -9.73 -15.26 -16.31
C ARG A 58 -8.77 -14.91 -17.45
N LEU A 59 -7.49 -14.77 -17.12
CA LEU A 59 -6.42 -14.50 -18.08
C LEU A 59 -5.79 -15.80 -18.60
N GLY A 60 -5.71 -16.82 -17.75
CA GLY A 60 -5.12 -18.11 -18.12
C GLY A 60 -4.22 -18.67 -17.04
N ASP A 61 -3.58 -19.79 -17.36
CA ASP A 61 -2.58 -20.42 -16.51
C ASP A 61 -1.24 -19.68 -16.67
N VAL A 62 -0.56 -19.44 -15.55
CA VAL A 62 0.73 -18.72 -15.49
C VAL A 62 1.75 -19.52 -14.69
N ARG A 63 3.03 -19.30 -14.99
CA ARG A 63 4.20 -19.86 -14.31
C ARG A 63 5.01 -18.76 -13.64
N PRO A 64 5.85 -19.09 -12.64
CA PRO A 64 6.76 -18.12 -12.05
C PRO A 64 7.61 -17.44 -13.14
N GLY A 65 7.66 -16.11 -13.13
CA GLY A 65 8.38 -15.30 -14.12
C GLY A 65 7.58 -14.87 -15.35
N ASP A 66 6.36 -15.36 -15.55
CA ASP A 66 5.49 -14.86 -16.62
C ASP A 66 5.10 -13.40 -16.36
N VAL A 67 5.13 -12.56 -17.39
CA VAL A 67 4.69 -11.16 -17.29
C VAL A 67 3.17 -11.12 -17.21
N ILE A 68 2.64 -10.54 -16.12
CA ILE A 68 1.20 -10.46 -15.84
C ILE A 68 0.69 -9.01 -15.82
N GLY A 69 1.57 -8.03 -15.99
CA GLY A 69 1.22 -6.61 -16.02
C GLY A 69 2.47 -5.75 -15.92
N HIS A 70 2.26 -4.45 -15.69
CA HIS A 70 3.33 -3.48 -15.50
C HIS A 70 3.03 -2.58 -14.31
N VAL A 71 4.08 -2.17 -13.60
CA VAL A 71 3.99 -1.25 -12.46
C VAL A 71 3.31 0.05 -12.90
N GLY A 72 2.21 0.39 -12.24
CA GLY A 72 1.40 1.56 -12.55
C GLY A 72 1.24 2.46 -11.33
N ASN A 73 0.12 3.19 -11.33
CA ASN A 73 -0.28 4.09 -10.26
C ASN A 73 -1.82 4.22 -10.18
N THR A 74 -2.53 3.12 -10.43
CA THR A 74 -4.00 3.09 -10.45
C THR A 74 -4.56 2.84 -9.05
N GLY A 75 -5.80 3.26 -8.79
CA GLY A 75 -6.45 3.07 -7.49
C GLY A 75 -5.95 4.07 -6.45
N CYS A 76 -6.09 3.76 -5.16
CA CYS A 76 -5.55 4.65 -4.13
C CYS A 76 -4.05 4.44 -3.94
N SER A 77 -3.28 4.90 -4.90
CA SER A 77 -1.83 4.96 -4.81
C SER A 77 -1.38 6.42 -4.86
N THR A 78 -0.46 6.79 -3.95
CA THR A 78 0.12 8.14 -3.89
C THR A 78 1.34 8.31 -4.80
N GLY A 79 1.86 7.22 -5.37
CA GLY A 79 2.95 7.23 -6.35
C GLY A 79 3.22 5.84 -6.93
N PRO A 80 3.92 5.70 -8.08
CA PRO A 80 4.04 4.41 -8.75
C PRO A 80 4.78 3.35 -7.91
N HIS A 81 4.10 2.25 -7.62
CA HIS A 81 4.64 1.08 -6.93
C HIS A 81 3.80 -0.15 -7.23
N LEU A 82 4.32 -1.33 -6.91
CA LEU A 82 3.56 -2.58 -6.86
C LEU A 82 3.19 -2.86 -5.40
N HIS A 83 1.91 -3.04 -5.14
CA HIS A 83 1.45 -3.70 -3.92
C HIS A 83 1.34 -5.21 -4.19
N PHE A 84 2.09 -6.02 -3.46
CA PHE A 84 2.06 -7.47 -3.53
C PHE A 84 1.52 -8.07 -2.23
N GLY A 85 0.47 -8.87 -2.34
CA GLY A 85 -0.11 -9.57 -1.19
C GLY A 85 -0.10 -11.08 -1.38
N TYR A 86 0.09 -11.81 -0.29
CA TYR A 86 0.06 -13.27 -0.27
C TYR A 86 -0.95 -13.76 0.78
N TYR A 87 -1.81 -14.69 0.39
CA TYR A 87 -2.99 -15.05 1.17
C TYR A 87 -3.14 -16.57 1.28
N LEU A 88 -3.55 -17.01 2.46
CA LEU A 88 -4.01 -18.37 2.73
C LEU A 88 -5.38 -18.31 3.39
N ASN A 89 -6.37 -19.00 2.82
CA ASN A 89 -7.75 -19.01 3.34
C ASN A 89 -8.35 -17.61 3.55
N GLY A 90 -8.01 -16.66 2.67
CA GLY A 90 -8.48 -15.27 2.75
C GLY A 90 -7.78 -14.39 3.79
N VAL A 91 -6.78 -14.93 4.50
CA VAL A 91 -5.98 -14.19 5.48
C VAL A 91 -4.63 -13.85 4.85
N ALA A 92 -4.23 -12.57 4.94
CA ALA A 92 -2.91 -12.14 4.51
C ALA A 92 -1.82 -12.79 5.37
N ILE A 93 -0.75 -13.22 4.75
CA ILE A 93 0.41 -13.84 5.40
C ILE A 93 1.69 -13.18 4.91
N ASP A 94 2.70 -13.10 5.79
CA ASP A 94 3.99 -12.51 5.45
C ASP A 94 4.67 -13.31 4.32
N PRO A 95 4.94 -12.69 3.15
CA PRO A 95 5.55 -13.39 2.03
C PRO A 95 7.07 -13.59 2.18
N ARG A 96 7.75 -12.87 3.09
CA ARG A 96 9.22 -12.91 3.23
C ARG A 96 9.79 -14.33 3.37
N PRO A 97 9.27 -15.19 4.27
CA PRO A 97 9.83 -16.54 4.43
C PRO A 97 9.69 -17.40 3.18
N TYR A 98 8.74 -17.10 2.30
CA TYR A 98 8.49 -17.84 1.06
C TYR A 98 9.41 -17.37 -0.08
N PHE A 99 9.85 -16.11 -0.09
CA PHE A 99 10.94 -15.69 -0.95
C PHE A 99 12.26 -16.35 -0.54
N ASP A 100 12.56 -16.37 0.75
CA ASP A 100 13.82 -16.94 1.27
C ASP A 100 13.93 -18.46 1.05
N SER A 101 12.81 -19.17 1.16
CA SER A 101 12.74 -20.62 0.95
C SER A 101 12.55 -21.03 -0.52
N GLY A 102 12.34 -20.08 -1.44
CA GLY A 102 12.06 -20.35 -2.86
C GLY A 102 10.63 -20.82 -3.16
N GLY A 103 9.71 -20.71 -2.21
CA GLY A 103 8.27 -20.97 -2.41
C GLY A 103 7.56 -19.87 -3.22
N LEU A 104 8.15 -18.68 -3.30
CA LEU A 104 7.75 -17.57 -4.17
C LEU A 104 8.99 -17.01 -4.89
N THR A 105 8.84 -16.59 -6.14
CA THR A 105 9.81 -15.74 -6.83
C THR A 105 9.44 -14.27 -6.65
N TRP A 106 10.44 -13.39 -6.63
CA TRP A 106 10.19 -11.95 -6.58
C TRP A 106 9.34 -11.50 -7.79
N PRO A 107 8.30 -10.67 -7.58
CA PRO A 107 7.40 -10.25 -8.64
C PRO A 107 7.94 -9.08 -9.47
N LEU A 108 9.15 -8.59 -9.17
CA LEU A 108 9.91 -7.60 -9.92
C LEU A 108 11.34 -8.08 -10.11
N VAL A 109 12.03 -7.54 -11.12
CA VAL A 109 13.41 -7.95 -11.45
C VAL A 109 14.42 -7.31 -10.48
N SER A 110 14.24 -6.04 -10.13
CA SER A 110 15.11 -5.31 -9.18
C SER A 110 14.30 -4.72 -8.02
N PRO A 111 13.68 -5.57 -7.17
CA PRO A 111 12.75 -5.13 -6.14
C PRO A 111 13.47 -4.32 -5.06
N LEU A 112 12.96 -3.12 -4.80
CA LEU A 112 13.25 -2.35 -3.60
C LEU A 112 11.95 -2.22 -2.81
N VAL A 113 11.89 -2.91 -1.66
CA VAL A 113 10.72 -2.86 -0.78
C VAL A 113 10.72 -1.54 -0.01
N THR A 114 9.62 -0.80 -0.12
CA THR A 114 9.40 0.51 0.52
C THR A 114 8.52 0.39 1.76
N GLN A 115 7.68 -0.63 1.84
CA GLN A 115 6.90 -0.95 3.03
C GLN A 115 6.74 -2.47 3.16
N TRP A 116 7.08 -3.00 4.33
CA TRP A 116 6.98 -4.43 4.63
C TRP A 116 5.63 -4.80 5.26
N TYR A 117 5.29 -6.09 5.14
CA TYR A 117 4.16 -6.70 5.82
C TYR A 117 4.24 -6.44 7.33
N GLY A 118 3.10 -6.05 7.92
CA GLY A 118 2.98 -5.76 9.34
C GLY A 118 3.57 -4.41 9.78
N GLU A 119 4.20 -3.64 8.88
CA GLU A 119 4.68 -2.30 9.23
C GLU A 119 3.52 -1.36 9.56
N ASN A 120 3.83 -0.36 10.41
CA ASN A 120 2.89 0.63 10.90
C ASN A 120 1.74 0.06 11.76
N TYR A 121 1.96 -1.07 12.45
CA TYR A 121 0.98 -1.76 13.32
C TYR A 121 0.11 -0.82 14.16
N SER A 122 0.68 0.07 14.98
CA SER A 122 -0.08 0.93 15.90
C SER A 122 -1.08 1.83 15.17
N TRP A 123 -0.71 2.29 13.97
CA TRP A 123 -1.55 3.14 13.15
C TRP A 123 -2.60 2.30 12.41
N TYR A 124 -2.23 1.19 11.78
CA TYR A 124 -3.18 0.27 11.14
C TYR A 124 -4.23 -0.29 12.12
N MET A 125 -3.82 -0.59 13.36
CA MET A 125 -4.70 -1.11 14.39
C MET A 125 -5.69 -0.04 14.87
N SER A 126 -5.23 1.19 15.11
CA SER A 126 -6.09 2.27 15.60
C SER A 126 -7.07 2.78 14.54
N VAL A 127 -6.74 2.59 13.27
CA VAL A 127 -7.48 3.16 12.15
C VAL A 127 -8.36 2.13 11.42
N PHE A 128 -7.89 0.89 11.30
CA PHE A 128 -8.53 -0.18 10.53
C PHE A 128 -8.82 -1.45 11.33
N GLY A 129 -8.33 -1.54 12.57
CA GLY A 129 -8.37 -2.79 13.33
C GLY A 129 -7.54 -3.91 12.69
N MET A 130 -6.51 -3.54 11.91
CA MET A 130 -5.64 -4.49 11.21
C MET A 130 -4.27 -4.59 11.85
N PRO A 131 -3.60 -5.75 11.80
CA PRO A 131 -2.30 -5.98 12.44
C PRO A 131 -1.10 -5.39 11.65
N GLY A 132 -1.31 -4.30 10.90
CA GLY A 132 -0.31 -3.69 10.01
C GLY A 132 -0.66 -3.84 8.53
N HIS A 133 0.27 -3.42 7.68
CA HIS A 133 0.17 -3.57 6.22
C HIS A 133 -0.02 -5.06 5.84
N ASN A 134 -0.98 -5.35 4.98
CA ASN A 134 -1.41 -6.70 4.61
C ASN A 134 -0.75 -7.23 3.33
N GLY A 135 0.31 -6.57 2.87
CA GLY A 135 1.14 -6.99 1.76
C GLY A 135 2.55 -6.41 1.90
N ILE A 136 3.22 -6.23 0.78
CA ILE A 136 4.47 -5.49 0.68
C ILE A 136 4.36 -4.52 -0.48
N ASP A 137 4.83 -3.30 -0.28
CA ASP A 137 4.92 -2.29 -1.33
C ASP A 137 6.35 -2.22 -1.82
N MET A 138 6.52 -2.24 -3.13
CA MET A 138 7.84 -2.23 -3.75
C MET A 138 7.87 -1.45 -5.05
N VAL A 139 9.06 -0.95 -5.37
CA VAL A 139 9.37 -0.37 -6.68
C VAL A 139 10.41 -1.22 -7.38
N ASP A 140 10.44 -1.16 -8.71
CA ASP A 140 11.61 -1.67 -9.44
C ASP A 140 12.66 -0.57 -9.47
N SER A 141 13.78 -0.78 -8.80
CA SER A 141 14.84 0.23 -8.65
C SER A 141 15.63 0.49 -9.93
N ALA A 142 15.54 -0.38 -10.93
CA ALA A 142 16.23 -0.23 -12.21
C ALA A 142 15.34 0.45 -13.26
N VAL A 143 14.05 0.10 -13.28
CA VAL A 143 13.11 0.54 -14.33
C VAL A 143 12.08 1.56 -13.82
N GLY A 144 11.60 1.41 -12.58
CA GLY A 144 10.56 2.27 -12.00
C GLY A 144 9.17 2.04 -12.60
N PRO A 145 8.39 3.10 -12.86
CA PRO A 145 7.06 2.98 -13.47
C PRO A 145 7.11 2.28 -14.82
N GLY A 146 6.21 1.32 -15.05
CA GLY A 146 6.20 0.51 -16.27
C GLY A 146 7.10 -0.72 -16.24
N ALA A 147 7.79 -0.98 -15.13
CA ALA A 147 8.51 -2.24 -14.95
C ALA A 147 7.57 -3.45 -15.10
N PRO A 148 8.02 -4.55 -15.74
CA PRO A 148 7.23 -5.75 -15.85
C PRO A 148 6.97 -6.36 -14.48
N VAL A 149 5.71 -6.67 -14.20
CA VAL A 149 5.28 -7.41 -13.01
C VAL A 149 5.18 -8.89 -13.36
N LEU A 150 5.83 -9.72 -12.56
CA LEU A 150 5.98 -11.15 -12.81
C LEU A 150 5.09 -11.96 -11.87
N ALA A 151 4.53 -13.05 -12.38
CA ALA A 151 3.90 -14.05 -11.55
C ALA A 151 4.93 -14.64 -10.58
N ALA A 152 4.60 -14.63 -9.29
CA ALA A 152 5.48 -15.08 -8.21
C ALA A 152 5.45 -16.60 -8.02
N LYS A 153 4.36 -17.24 -8.48
CA LYS A 153 4.10 -18.67 -8.32
C LYS A 153 3.06 -19.12 -9.36
N GLU A 154 3.11 -20.39 -9.73
CA GLU A 154 2.20 -20.97 -10.71
C GLU A 154 0.74 -20.98 -10.24
N GLY A 155 -0.20 -20.80 -11.18
CA GLY A 155 -1.63 -20.83 -10.88
C GLY A 155 -2.47 -20.29 -12.02
N VAL A 156 -3.73 -19.96 -11.70
CA VAL A 156 -4.67 -19.36 -12.65
C VAL A 156 -4.79 -17.87 -12.37
N ALA A 157 -4.42 -17.05 -13.36
CA ALA A 157 -4.48 -15.59 -13.27
C ALA A 157 -5.85 -15.03 -13.65
N TYR A 158 -6.27 -13.98 -12.95
CA TYR A 158 -7.50 -13.22 -13.17
C TYR A 158 -7.19 -11.73 -13.13
N ALA A 159 -7.63 -10.99 -14.16
CA ALA A 159 -7.65 -9.54 -14.10
C ALA A 159 -8.77 -9.09 -13.15
N VAL A 160 -8.43 -8.20 -12.24
CA VAL A 160 -9.29 -7.70 -11.17
C VAL A 160 -9.14 -6.19 -11.07
N HIS A 161 -10.15 -5.52 -10.53
CA HIS A 161 -10.13 -4.07 -10.37
C HIS A 161 -10.96 -3.62 -9.17
N ASP A 162 -10.75 -2.40 -8.71
CA ASP A 162 -11.60 -1.77 -7.70
C ASP A 162 -13.04 -1.67 -8.22
N ALA A 163 -14.02 -1.96 -7.38
CA ALA A 163 -15.43 -1.78 -7.74
C ALA A 163 -15.76 -0.30 -8.01
N ASN A 164 -15.17 0.59 -7.22
CA ASN A 164 -15.35 2.04 -7.31
C ASN A 164 -14.00 2.74 -7.43
N PRO A 165 -13.92 3.91 -8.08
CA PRO A 165 -12.71 4.71 -8.06
C PRO A 165 -12.31 5.07 -6.63
N CYS A 166 -11.01 5.12 -6.39
CA CYS A 166 -10.43 5.65 -5.19
C CYS A 166 -10.87 7.10 -4.95
N TYR A 167 -11.27 7.46 -3.72
CA TYR A 167 -11.67 8.84 -3.43
C TYR A 167 -10.50 9.84 -3.50
N LEU A 168 -9.28 9.37 -3.26
CA LEU A 168 -8.08 10.21 -3.27
C LEU A 168 -7.64 10.56 -4.70
N THR A 169 -7.57 9.56 -5.57
CA THR A 169 -6.99 9.72 -6.92
C THR A 169 -8.04 9.82 -8.02
N GLY A 170 -9.30 9.47 -7.74
CA GLY A 170 -10.38 9.39 -8.73
C GLY A 170 -10.21 8.25 -9.74
N THR A 171 -9.21 7.38 -9.58
CA THR A 171 -8.95 6.25 -10.50
C THR A 171 -9.37 4.92 -9.89
N ARG A 172 -9.75 3.96 -10.73
CA ARG A 172 -9.97 2.57 -10.29
C ARG A 172 -8.63 1.84 -10.27
N GLY A 173 -8.32 1.17 -9.17
CA GLY A 173 -7.20 0.26 -9.04
C GLY A 173 -7.34 -0.92 -9.97
N LEU A 174 -6.25 -1.25 -10.65
CA LEU A 174 -6.16 -2.41 -11.52
C LEU A 174 -5.16 -3.38 -10.93
N GLY A 175 -5.47 -4.66 -11.07
CA GLY A 175 -4.63 -5.70 -10.53
C GLY A 175 -4.80 -7.04 -11.19
N VAL A 176 -3.95 -7.96 -10.77
CA VAL A 176 -4.06 -9.38 -11.07
C VAL A 176 -4.18 -10.13 -9.75
N ARG A 177 -5.05 -11.13 -9.72
CA ARG A 177 -5.04 -12.21 -8.72
C ARG A 177 -4.53 -13.48 -9.39
N ILE A 178 -3.68 -14.24 -8.71
CA ILE A 178 -3.37 -15.61 -9.09
C ILE A 178 -3.90 -16.54 -8.00
N ASP A 179 -4.73 -17.50 -8.41
CA ASP A 179 -5.17 -18.61 -7.56
C ASP A 179 -4.20 -19.78 -7.75
N HIS A 180 -3.42 -20.10 -6.72
CA HIS A 180 -2.43 -21.19 -6.75
C HIS A 180 -3.07 -22.53 -6.41
N TYR A 181 -2.46 -23.61 -6.92
CA TYR A 181 -2.98 -24.97 -6.79
C TYR A 181 -2.93 -25.52 -5.36
N ASP A 182 -2.11 -24.95 -4.48
CA ASP A 182 -2.03 -25.32 -3.06
C ASP A 182 -3.02 -24.55 -2.17
N GLY A 183 -3.95 -23.80 -2.77
CA GLY A 183 -4.97 -23.02 -2.08
C GLY A 183 -4.53 -21.61 -1.68
N THR A 184 -3.24 -21.28 -1.83
CA THR A 184 -2.75 -19.92 -1.62
C THR A 184 -3.14 -19.00 -2.77
N LYS A 185 -3.06 -17.69 -2.55
CA LYS A 185 -3.32 -16.67 -3.58
C LYS A 185 -2.29 -15.57 -3.51
N THR A 186 -1.87 -15.05 -4.65
CA THR A 186 -1.17 -13.77 -4.73
C THR A 186 -2.02 -12.72 -5.40
N ILE A 187 -1.81 -11.47 -5.00
CA ILE A 187 -2.40 -10.30 -5.63
C ILE A 187 -1.31 -9.31 -6.01
N TYR A 188 -1.56 -8.58 -7.09
CA TYR A 188 -0.67 -7.59 -7.68
C TYR A 188 -1.51 -6.36 -7.95
N TRP A 189 -1.30 -5.27 -7.20
CA TRP A 189 -2.13 -4.06 -7.30
C TRP A 189 -1.38 -2.86 -7.88
N HIS A 190 -2.16 -1.83 -8.19
CA HIS A 190 -1.73 -0.55 -8.77
C HIS A 190 -1.11 -0.69 -10.17
N LEU A 191 -1.56 -1.68 -10.95
CA LEU A 191 -1.03 -1.94 -12.29
C LEU A 191 -1.45 -0.87 -13.30
N GLN A 192 -0.74 -0.82 -14.44
CA GLN A 192 -1.14 0.02 -15.58
C GLN A 192 -2.44 -0.47 -16.25
N PRO A 193 -3.21 0.44 -16.91
CA PRO A 193 -4.35 0.08 -17.76
C PRO A 193 -4.02 -0.79 -18.96
#